data_AF-A0A942EZT7-F1
#
_entry.id   AF-A0A942EZT7-F1
#
_cell.length_a   1.000
_cell.length_b   1.000
_cell.length_c   1.000
_cell.angle_alpha   90.00
_cell.angle_beta   90.00
_cell.angle_gamma   90.00
#
_symmetry.space_group_name_H-M   'P 1'
#
loop_
_entity.id
_entity.type
_entity.pdbx_description
1 polymer ?
#
loop_
_entity_poly.entity_id
_entity_poly.type
_entity_poly.pdbx_seq_one_letter_code
_entity_poly.pdbx_strand_id
1 'polypeptide(L)'
;MCQAGLNTTDFKVAIYQLLEHFKLLNTNAEQWARLADAAHEHELSGKLKDAGAKAAEAGALLEAAMEDLRHHNHGHVHITEV
;
A
#
# COMPACT_ATOMS: atom_id res chain seq x y z
N MET A 1 8.28 -26.84 17.08
CA MET A 1 6.86 -27.03 16.69
C MET A 1 6.45 -25.85 15.82
N CYS A 2 6.34 -26.07 14.51
CA CYS A 2 5.85 -25.05 13.59
C CYS A 2 4.33 -24.97 13.73
N GLN A 3 3.85 -24.04 14.54
CA GLN A 3 2.48 -23.58 14.39
C GLN A 3 2.41 -22.95 12.99
N ALA A 4 1.45 -23.36 12.16
CA ALA A 4 1.24 -22.88 10.80
C ALA A 4 0.80 -21.40 10.79
N GLY A 5 1.67 -20.52 11.28
CA GLY A 5 1.49 -19.09 11.34
C GLY A 5 2.09 -18.49 10.09
N LEU A 6 1.30 -17.69 9.36
CA LEU A 6 1.81 -16.69 8.43
C LEU A 6 3.07 -16.06 9.01
N ASN A 7 4.22 -16.27 8.37
CA ASN A 7 5.47 -15.64 8.77
C ASN A 7 5.27 -14.13 8.65
N THR A 8 5.48 -13.37 9.72
CA THR A 8 5.39 -11.91 9.73
C THR A 8 6.23 -11.27 8.62
N THR A 9 7.29 -11.96 8.17
CA THR A 9 8.10 -11.56 7.01
C THR A 9 7.30 -11.61 5.71
N ASP A 10 6.56 -12.68 5.44
CA ASP A 10 5.75 -12.84 4.22
C ASP A 10 4.64 -11.80 4.18
N PHE A 11 4.05 -11.48 5.33
CA PHE A 11 3.06 -10.41 5.45
C PHE A 11 3.65 -9.02 5.13
N LYS A 12 4.84 -8.72 5.67
CA LYS A 12 5.56 -7.48 5.36
C LYS A 12 5.89 -7.38 3.86
N VAL A 13 6.36 -8.47 3.25
CA VAL A 13 6.64 -8.54 1.81
C VAL A 13 5.38 -8.28 0.99
N ALA A 14 4.26 -8.92 1.33
CA ALA A 14 2.99 -8.71 0.65
C ALA A 14 2.52 -7.25 0.74
N ILE A 15 2.64 -6.61 1.90
CA ILE A 15 2.29 -5.18 2.04
C ILE A 15 3.23 -4.31 1.20
N TYR A 16 4.54 -4.55 1.20
CA TYR A 16 5.46 -3.80 0.33
C TYR A 16 5.12 -3.95 -1.14
N GLN A 17 4.75 -5.14 -1.61
CA GLN A 17 4.31 -5.35 -2.98
C GLN A 17 3.02 -4.58 -3.29
N LEU A 18 2.05 -4.59 -2.37
CA LEU A 18 0.82 -3.81 -2.52
C LEU A 18 1.10 -2.30 -2.58
N LEU A 19 2.01 -1.79 -1.74
CA LEU A 19 2.41 -0.38 -1.77
C LEU A 19 2.96 0.03 -3.15
N GLU A 20 3.87 -0.77 -3.71
CA GLU A 20 4.43 -0.50 -5.04
C GLU A 20 3.36 -0.58 -6.13
N HIS A 21 2.42 -1.53 -6.04
CA HIS A 21 1.29 -1.59 -6.96
C HIS A 21 0.38 -0.36 -6.88
N PHE A 22 0.07 0.13 -5.67
CA PHE A 22 -0.76 1.33 -5.52
C PHE A 22 -0.06 2.59 -6.02
N LYS A 23 1.25 2.73 -5.82
CA LYS A 23 2.04 3.83 -6.41
C LYS A 23 2.01 3.79 -7.94
N LEU A 24 2.17 2.60 -8.52
CA LEU A 24 2.10 2.42 -9.96
C LEU A 24 0.71 2.73 -10.50
N LEU A 25 -0.35 2.23 -9.84
CA LEU A 25 -1.73 2.51 -10.20
C LEU A 25 -2.06 3.99 -10.16
N ASN A 26 -1.64 4.70 -9.10
CA ASN A 26 -1.82 6.15 -9.01
C ASN A 26 -1.12 6.88 -10.17
N THR A 27 0.16 6.58 -10.38
CA THR A 27 0.95 7.19 -11.46
C THR A 27 0.32 6.95 -12.83
N ASN A 28 -0.12 5.72 -13.10
CA ASN A 28 -0.77 5.37 -14.35
C ASN A 28 -2.11 6.11 -14.50
N ALA A 29 -2.93 6.14 -13.45
CA ALA A 29 -4.21 6.83 -13.47
C ALA A 29 -4.04 8.34 -13.76
N GLU A 30 -3.05 9.00 -13.15
CA GLU A 30 -2.71 10.39 -13.44
C GLU A 30 -2.29 10.61 -14.90
N GLN A 31 -1.44 9.73 -15.44
CA GLN A 31 -1.01 9.81 -16.84
C GLN A 31 -2.17 9.63 -17.81
N TRP A 32 -3.02 8.64 -17.59
CA TRP A 32 -4.21 8.41 -18.40
C TRP A 32 -5.23 9.55 -18.27
N ALA A 33 -5.37 10.15 -17.08
CA ALA A 33 -6.24 11.31 -16.89
C ALA A 33 -5.78 12.50 -17.74
N ARG A 34 -4.47 12.75 -17.80
CA ARG A 34 -3.90 13.82 -18.65
C ARG A 34 -4.14 13.54 -20.14
N LEU A 35 -4.03 12.29 -20.57
CA LEU A 35 -4.34 11.89 -21.95
C LEU A 35 -5.83 12.05 -22.27
N ALA A 36 -6.71 11.66 -21.35
CA ALA A 36 -8.16 11.84 -21.49
C ALA A 36 -8.55 13.32 -21.53
N ASP A 37 -7.94 14.17 -20.69
CA ASP A 37 -8.12 15.62 -20.74
C ASP A 37 -7.68 16.21 -22.10
N ALA A 38 -6.54 15.76 -22.63
CA ALA A 38 -6.05 16.18 -23.94
C ALA A 38 -6.95 15.72 -25.10
N ALA A 39 -7.69 14.62 -24.92
CA ALA A 39 -8.67 14.11 -25.87
C ALA A 39 -10.07 14.73 -25.69
N HIS A 40 -10.25 15.70 -24.78
CA HIS A 40 -11.54 16.29 -24.40
C HIS A 40 -12.54 15.30 -23.76
N GLU A 41 -12.07 14.17 -23.26
CA GLU A 41 -12.85 13.15 -22.55
C GLU A 41 -12.90 13.45 -21.04
N HIS A 42 -13.55 14.56 -20.67
CA HIS A 42 -13.51 15.09 -19.30
C HIS A 42 -14.12 14.14 -18.24
N GLU A 43 -15.17 13.39 -18.58
CA GLU A 43 -15.76 12.41 -17.66
C GLU A 43 -14.77 11.27 -17.34
N LEU A 44 -14.09 10.76 -18.37
CA LEU A 44 -13.07 9.72 -18.21
C LEU A 44 -11.89 10.25 -17.39
N SER A 45 -11.41 11.45 -17.68
CA SER A 45 -10.36 12.12 -16.91
C SER A 45 -10.74 12.24 -15.42
N GLY A 46 -11.97 12.67 -15.12
CA GLY A 46 -12.49 12.73 -13.75
C GLY A 46 -12.44 11.37 -13.06
N LYS A 47 -12.96 10.32 -13.69
CA LYS A 47 -12.94 8.96 -13.14
C LYS A 47 -11.52 8.44 -12.90
N LEU A 48 -10.57 8.78 -13.78
CA LEU A 48 -9.17 8.40 -13.63
C LEU A 48 -8.49 9.15 -12.48
N LYS A 49 -8.77 10.45 -12.31
CA LYS A 49 -8.28 11.22 -11.14
C LYS A 49 -8.81 10.64 -9.84
N ASP A 50 -10.10 10.30 -9.78
CA ASP A 50 -10.70 9.66 -8.61
C ASP A 50 -10.10 8.29 -8.32
N ALA A 51 -9.82 7.50 -9.35
CA ALA A 51 -9.14 6.21 -9.20
C ALA A 51 -7.71 6.36 -8.65
N GLY A 52 -6.95 7.34 -9.14
CA GLY A 52 -5.62 7.66 -8.62
C GLY A 52 -5.65 8.10 -7.16
N ALA A 53 -6.58 8.98 -6.79
CA ALA A 53 -6.76 9.43 -5.41
C ALA A 53 -7.07 8.26 -4.46
N LYS A 54 -7.96 7.33 -4.85
CA LYS A 54 -8.25 6.13 -4.07
C LYS A 54 -7.06 5.18 -3.95
N ALA A 55 -6.24 5.07 -4.99
CA ALA A 55 -5.01 4.28 -4.94
C ALA A 55 -4.00 4.90 -3.97
N ALA A 56 -3.86 6.23 -3.96
CA ALA A 56 -3.01 6.94 -3.02
C ALA A 56 -3.49 6.77 -1.56
N GLU A 57 -4.80 6.87 -1.31
CA GLU A 57 -5.40 6.64 0.01
C GLU A 57 -5.14 5.22 0.51
N ALA A 58 -5.38 4.21 -0.34
CA ALA A 58 -5.10 2.82 -0.01
C ALA A 58 -3.61 2.59 0.30
N GLY A 59 -2.71 3.22 -0.45
CA GLY A 59 -1.27 3.22 -0.19
C GLY A 59 -0.94 3.79 1.20
N ALA A 60 -1.48 4.96 1.55
CA ALA A 60 -1.24 5.60 2.84
C ALA A 60 -1.73 4.72 4.03
N LEU A 61 -2.87 4.04 3.88
CA LEU A 61 -3.37 3.11 4.90
C LEU A 61 -2.43 1.90 5.10
N LEU A 62 -1.85 1.38 4.01
CA LEU A 62 -0.87 0.29 4.08
C LEU A 62 0.46 0.75 4.71
N GLU A 63 0.89 1.98 4.44
CA GLU A 63 2.08 2.56 5.09
C GLU A 63 1.86 2.70 6.61
N ALA A 64 0.68 3.21 7.02
CA ALA A 64 0.32 3.31 8.42
C ALA A 64 0.30 1.93 9.11
N ALA A 65 -0.30 0.92 8.47
CA ALA A 65 -0.32 -0.45 8.99
C ALA A 65 1.10 -1.05 9.13
N MET A 66 2.02 -0.74 8.21
CA MET A 66 3.42 -1.16 8.32
C MET A 66 4.17 -0.47 9.44
N GLU A 67 3.87 0.80 9.69
CA GLU A 67 4.46 1.55 10.79
C GLU A 67 3.99 1.01 12.15
N ASP A 68 2.70 0.67 12.30
CA ASP A 68 2.18 0.03 13.49
C ASP A 68 2.86 -1.32 13.77
N LEU A 69 3.09 -2.13 12.73
CA LEU A 69 3.82 -3.40 12.84
C LEU A 69 5.29 -3.23 13.25
N ARG A 70 5.93 -2.11 12.90
CA ARG A 70 7.29 -1.80 13.36
C ARG A 70 7.30 -1.46 14.84
N HIS A 71 6.35 -0.64 15.29
CA HIS A 71 6.20 -0.26 16.70
C HIS A 71 5.89 -1.46 17.61
N HIS A 72 5.09 -2.43 17.16
CA HIS A 72 4.78 -3.63 17.93
C HIS A 72 5.94 -4.61 18.09
N ASN A 73 6.93 -4.63 17.18
CA ASN A 73 8.09 -5.54 17.27
C ASN A 73 9.18 -5.08 18.25
N HIS A 74 9.05 -3.89 18.86
CA HIS A 74 9.96 -3.41 19.90
C HIS A 74 9.48 -3.74 21.34
N GLY A 75 8.34 -4.40 21.50
CA GLY A 75 7.82 -4.85 22.79
C GLY A 75 8.30 -6.25 23.19
N HIS A 76 9.33 -6.28 24.04
CA HIS A 76 9.71 -7.38 24.95
C HIS A 76 10.15 -8.74 24.35
N VAL A 77 11.46 -8.86 24.17
CA VAL A 77 12.18 -10.11 24.48
C VAL A 77 12.94 -9.87 25.78
N HIS A 78 12.29 -10.10 26.93
CA HIS A 78 13.03 -10.42 28.16
C HIS A 78 13.28 -11.92 28.14
N ILE A 79 14.48 -12.31 27.73
CA ILE A 79 15.02 -13.63 28.07
C ILE A 79 15.33 -13.56 29.56
N THR A 80 14.44 -14.11 30.38
CA THR A 80 14.79 -14.45 31.76
C THR A 80 15.63 -15.71 31.69
N GLU A 81 16.95 -15.56 31.82
CA GLU A 81 17.84 -16.68 32.13
C GLU A 81 17.45 -17.23 33.51
N VAL A 82 17.03 -18.50 33.55
CA VAL A 82 16.99 -19.35 34.76
C VAL A 82 17.63 -20.67 34.40
#